data_AF-A0A958R4K4-F1
#
_entry.id   AF-A0A958R4K4-F1
#
_cell.length_a   1.000
_cell.length_b   1.000
_cell.length_c   1.000
_cell.angle_alpha   90.00
_cell.angle_beta   90.00
_cell.angle_gamma   90.00
#
_symmetry.space_group_name_H-M   'P 1'
#
loop_
_entity.id
_entity.type
_entity.pdbx_description
1 polymer ?
#
loop_
_entity_poly.entity_id
_entity_poly.type
_entity_poly.pdbx_seq_one_letter_code
_entity_poly.pdbx_strand_id
1 'polypeptide(L)'
;MNHFLKFISAVLISWTSMAFANQKIVLISDVDDTIKISDVRYLYDKVSFSVFKDSLFFGMNLVYQAIAQKDSESVSSEFHYVSNGWKPTVEESHGAILNDFKFPDAHNYRPRNLKEVLTKVSHKENQIQSIVNQEQPDVLILVGDNGEKDPKTYHEMAKKIKKQYESEGREVKIYTYIHIVYEPKNKQTLDLMPDQIPFSNAAELAVELAERGLIKGTSAIKIINAVKEKLAIEPANSVYGPLVNPYFKYRKKTSYYHRSQCLRNYNQSPFVSLLNGLND
;
A
#
# COMPACT_ATOMS: atom_id res chain seq x y z
N MET A 1 34.22 -3.33 -60.02
CA MET A 1 33.56 -4.14 -58.96
C MET A 1 33.84 -3.57 -57.56
N ASN A 2 33.72 -2.23 -57.39
CA ASN A 2 34.19 -1.50 -56.19
C ASN A 2 33.14 -0.51 -55.62
N HIS A 3 31.89 -0.60 -56.06
CA HIS A 3 30.80 0.23 -55.52
C HIS A 3 29.82 -0.54 -54.62
N PHE A 4 29.83 -1.88 -54.69
CA PHE A 4 28.92 -2.71 -53.88
C PHE A 4 29.38 -2.85 -52.42
N LEU A 5 30.69 -2.72 -52.14
CA LEU A 5 31.22 -2.77 -50.76
C LEU A 5 31.04 -1.45 -49.98
N LYS A 6 30.82 -0.31 -50.65
CA LYS A 6 30.62 0.99 -49.94
C LYS A 6 29.19 1.17 -49.43
N PHE A 7 28.25 0.33 -49.86
CA PHE A 7 26.87 0.37 -49.37
C PHE A 7 26.66 -0.44 -48.08
N ILE A 8 27.58 -1.36 -47.76
CA ILE A 8 27.53 -2.16 -46.52
C ILE A 8 28.05 -1.36 -45.31
N SER A 9 28.77 -0.25 -45.52
CA SER A 9 29.28 0.61 -44.45
C SER A 9 28.29 1.68 -43.96
N ALA A 10 27.10 1.80 -44.58
CA ALA A 10 26.05 2.75 -44.18
C ALA A 10 24.88 2.08 -43.46
N VAL A 11 24.98 0.79 -43.14
CA VAL A 11 24.16 0.16 -42.11
C VAL A 11 25.04 0.11 -40.86
N LEU A 12 25.32 1.30 -40.33
CA LEU A 12 25.57 1.46 -38.90
C LEU A 12 24.28 0.99 -38.24
N ILE A 13 24.26 -0.31 -37.96
CA ILE A 13 23.39 -0.94 -37.01
C ILE A 13 23.63 -0.17 -35.71
N SER A 14 22.88 0.93 -35.54
CA SER A 14 22.63 1.53 -34.26
C SER A 14 21.82 0.49 -33.50
N TRP A 15 22.52 -0.49 -32.92
CA TRP A 15 22.09 -1.11 -31.68
C TRP A 15 22.03 0.03 -30.67
N THR A 16 20.97 0.83 -30.76
CA THR A 16 20.36 1.39 -29.56
C THR A 16 19.96 0.17 -28.77
N SER A 17 20.88 -0.28 -27.91
CA SER A 17 20.54 -1.02 -26.72
C SER A 17 19.41 -0.22 -26.10
N MET A 18 18.17 -0.65 -26.31
CA MET A 18 17.09 -0.27 -25.42
C MET A 18 17.57 -0.79 -24.08
N ALA A 19 18.23 0.07 -23.31
CA ALA A 19 18.45 -0.18 -21.91
C ALA A 19 17.06 -0.41 -21.37
N PHE A 20 16.73 -1.68 -21.07
CA PHE A 20 15.53 -1.99 -20.33
C PHE A 20 15.68 -1.18 -19.04
N ALA A 21 14.87 -0.14 -18.91
CA ALA A 21 14.87 0.67 -17.71
C ALA A 21 14.40 -0.26 -16.59
N ASN A 22 15.34 -0.69 -15.75
CA ASN A 22 15.02 -1.46 -14.57
C ASN A 22 14.17 -0.57 -13.67
N GLN A 23 12.89 -0.89 -13.55
CA GLN A 23 11.97 -0.13 -12.73
C GLN A 23 12.04 -0.64 -11.29
N LYS A 24 12.41 0.24 -10.36
CA LYS A 24 12.40 -0.06 -8.94
C LYS A 24 11.16 0.51 -8.27
N ILE A 25 10.35 -0.38 -7.72
CA ILE A 25 9.15 -0.06 -6.94
C ILE A 25 9.53 -0.11 -5.45
N VAL A 26 9.27 0.95 -4.70
CA VAL A 26 9.43 0.95 -3.25
C VAL A 26 8.07 1.18 -2.63
N LEU A 27 7.63 0.25 -1.78
CA LEU A 27 6.42 0.38 -1.00
C LEU A 27 6.78 0.67 0.46
N ILE A 28 6.26 1.77 0.99
CA ILE A 28 6.36 2.12 2.40
C ILE A 28 4.96 2.09 3.00
N SER A 29 4.75 1.17 3.93
CA SER A 29 3.47 0.96 4.61
C SER A 29 3.57 1.38 6.06
N ASP A 30 2.57 2.11 6.54
CA ASP A 30 2.25 2.08 7.97
C ASP A 30 1.75 0.69 8.40
N VAL A 31 1.73 0.42 9.71
CA VAL A 31 1.33 -0.87 10.27
C VAL A 31 -0.05 -0.83 10.91
N ASP A 32 -0.25 0.05 11.89
CA ASP A 32 -1.44 0.09 12.74
C ASP A 32 -2.61 0.76 11.99
N ASP A 33 -3.79 0.13 11.99
CA ASP A 33 -4.94 0.53 11.19
C ASP A 33 -4.71 0.55 9.66
N THR A 34 -3.53 0.15 9.20
CA THR A 34 -3.19 0.00 7.78
C THR A 34 -3.20 -1.47 7.34
N ILE A 35 -2.30 -2.29 7.88
CA ILE A 35 -2.25 -3.74 7.61
C ILE A 35 -2.68 -4.56 8.83
N LYS A 36 -2.45 -4.04 10.04
CA LYS A 36 -2.87 -4.62 11.31
C LYS A 36 -4.07 -3.85 11.82
N ILE A 37 -5.09 -4.58 12.27
CA ILE A 37 -6.23 -3.97 12.94
C ILE A 37 -5.76 -3.56 14.34
N SER A 38 -5.82 -2.27 14.61
CA SER A 38 -5.47 -1.72 15.91
C SER A 38 -6.64 -0.88 16.43
N ASP A 39 -6.51 -0.28 17.61
CA ASP A 39 -7.42 0.79 18.01
C ASP A 39 -6.65 1.94 18.62
N VAL A 40 -5.83 2.60 17.78
CA VAL A 40 -4.98 3.71 18.21
C VAL A 40 -5.79 4.91 18.75
N ARG A 41 -7.10 4.99 18.46
CA ARG A 41 -7.94 6.14 18.85
C ARG A 41 -8.99 5.85 19.91
N TYR A 42 -9.61 4.67 19.94
CA TYR A 42 -10.73 4.40 20.84
C TYR A 42 -10.38 3.41 21.97
N LEU A 43 -9.23 3.63 22.61
CA LEU A 43 -8.85 3.08 23.93
C LEU A 43 -9.97 3.09 25.01
N TYR A 44 -11.05 3.86 24.81
CA TYR A 44 -12.21 3.97 25.69
C TYR A 44 -13.27 2.87 25.53
N ASP A 45 -13.36 2.20 24.37
CA ASP A 45 -14.20 1.01 24.24
C ASP A 45 -13.36 -0.19 24.69
N LYS A 46 -13.76 -0.80 25.81
CA LYS A 46 -13.04 -1.83 26.59
C LYS A 46 -12.79 -3.17 25.86
N VAL A 47 -12.31 -3.15 24.62
CA VAL A 47 -11.82 -4.35 23.95
C VAL A 47 -10.34 -4.46 24.28
N SER A 48 -9.98 -5.48 25.06
CA SER A 48 -8.58 -5.74 25.43
C SER A 48 -7.74 -5.84 24.16
N PHE A 49 -6.65 -5.07 24.03
CA PHE A 49 -5.72 -5.16 22.88
C PHE A 49 -5.18 -6.58 22.65
N SER A 50 -5.21 -7.45 23.67
CA SER A 50 -4.90 -8.87 23.54
C SER A 50 -5.77 -9.59 22.50
N VAL A 51 -7.00 -9.11 22.27
CA VAL A 51 -7.97 -9.63 21.29
C VAL A 51 -7.49 -9.41 19.85
N PHE A 52 -6.74 -8.33 19.61
CA PHE A 52 -6.33 -7.91 18.25
C PHE A 52 -4.87 -8.21 17.92
N LYS A 53 -4.14 -8.91 18.81
CA LYS A 53 -2.70 -9.19 18.64
C LYS A 53 -2.40 -9.83 17.28
N ASP A 54 -3.32 -10.65 16.78
CA ASP A 54 -3.20 -11.40 15.51
C ASP A 54 -4.23 -10.97 14.45
N SER A 55 -4.81 -9.78 14.58
CA SER A 55 -5.85 -9.31 13.66
C SER A 55 -5.26 -8.44 12.55
N LEU A 56 -5.25 -8.95 11.31
CA LEU A 56 -4.92 -8.16 10.11
C LEU A 56 -6.16 -7.72 9.34
N PHE A 57 -6.01 -6.68 8.52
CA PHE A 57 -6.95 -6.43 7.45
C PHE A 57 -6.77 -7.47 6.35
N PHE A 58 -7.79 -8.31 6.18
CA PHE A 58 -7.73 -9.47 5.32
C PHE A 58 -7.39 -9.10 3.87
N GLY A 59 -6.43 -9.82 3.29
CA GLY A 59 -6.00 -9.66 1.90
C GLY A 59 -4.91 -8.61 1.67
N MET A 60 -4.55 -7.78 2.65
CA MET A 60 -3.48 -6.79 2.49
C MET A 60 -2.12 -7.45 2.19
N ASN A 61 -1.84 -8.59 2.82
CA ASN A 61 -0.66 -9.39 2.53
C ASN A 61 -0.67 -9.92 1.07
N LEU A 62 -1.85 -10.32 0.55
CA LEU A 62 -1.99 -10.78 -0.83
C LEU A 62 -1.73 -9.65 -1.83
N VAL A 63 -2.15 -8.42 -1.51
CA VAL A 63 -1.86 -7.24 -2.33
C VAL A 63 -0.36 -7.01 -2.41
N TYR A 64 0.35 -7.03 -1.28
CA TYR A 64 1.79 -6.75 -1.27
C TYR A 64 2.57 -7.88 -1.95
N GLN A 65 2.16 -9.14 -1.75
CA GLN A 65 2.71 -10.28 -2.48
C GLN A 65 2.46 -10.17 -4.00
N ALA A 66 1.32 -9.63 -4.43
CA ALA A 66 1.04 -9.43 -5.86
C ALA A 66 1.95 -8.37 -6.50
N ILE A 67 2.41 -7.39 -5.74
CA ILE A 67 3.45 -6.44 -6.16
C ILE A 67 4.79 -7.19 -6.26
N ALA A 68 5.18 -7.93 -5.22
CA ALA A 68 6.43 -8.71 -5.21
C ALA A 68 6.51 -9.74 -6.36
N GLN A 69 5.38 -10.32 -6.76
CA GLN A 69 5.30 -11.24 -7.90
C GLN A 69 5.51 -10.58 -9.28
N LYS A 70 5.60 -9.24 -9.35
CA LYS A 70 6.02 -8.55 -10.58
C LYS A 70 7.53 -8.54 -10.76
N ASP A 71 8.29 -8.93 -9.74
CA ASP A 71 9.74 -8.97 -9.82
C ASP A 71 10.19 -9.83 -11.00
N SER A 72 11.12 -9.27 -11.76
CA SER A 72 11.67 -9.83 -12.99
C SER A 72 13.03 -9.22 -13.23
N GLU A 73 13.71 -9.59 -14.33
CA GLU A 73 15.00 -9.00 -14.68
C GLU A 73 14.94 -7.46 -14.86
N SER A 74 13.75 -6.90 -15.14
CA SER A 74 13.57 -5.46 -15.40
C SER A 74 12.68 -4.73 -14.40
N VAL A 75 12.20 -5.42 -13.35
CA VAL A 75 11.38 -4.82 -12.29
C VAL A 75 11.80 -5.41 -10.96
N SER A 76 12.08 -4.59 -9.97
CA SER A 76 12.29 -5.04 -8.59
C SER A 76 11.38 -4.28 -7.64
N SER A 77 11.03 -4.91 -6.52
CA SER A 77 10.24 -4.30 -5.47
C SER A 77 10.91 -4.45 -4.10
N GLU A 78 10.81 -3.40 -3.29
CA GLU A 78 11.31 -3.35 -1.92
C GLU A 78 10.19 -2.89 -0.99
N PHE A 79 10.01 -3.57 0.13
CA PHE A 79 8.95 -3.28 1.08
C PHE A 79 9.52 -2.79 2.40
N HIS A 80 8.95 -1.71 2.93
CA HIS A 80 9.31 -1.16 4.22
C HIS A 80 8.08 -0.89 5.07
N TYR A 81 8.16 -1.24 6.36
CA TYR A 81 7.07 -1.08 7.32
C TYR A 81 7.47 -0.07 8.38
N VAL A 82 6.83 1.11 8.37
CA VAL A 82 7.21 2.23 9.24
C VAL A 82 6.10 2.48 10.25
N SER A 83 6.38 2.25 11.54
CA SER A 83 5.40 2.41 12.61
C SER A 83 5.79 3.51 13.58
N ASN A 84 4.81 4.33 13.96
CA ASN A 84 4.94 5.24 15.09
C ASN A 84 4.86 4.50 16.45
N GLY A 85 4.72 3.18 16.50
CA GLY A 85 4.79 2.42 17.75
C GLY A 85 6.16 2.50 18.42
N TRP A 86 6.19 2.54 19.76
CA TRP A 86 7.45 2.44 20.50
C TRP A 86 7.94 0.98 20.48
N LYS A 87 9.14 0.74 19.97
CA LYS A 87 9.66 -0.60 19.66
C LYS A 87 9.32 -1.69 20.70
N PRO A 88 9.61 -1.54 22.00
CA PRO A 88 9.34 -2.59 22.99
C PRO A 88 7.85 -2.97 23.15
N THR A 89 6.92 -2.10 22.76
CA THR A 89 5.47 -2.35 22.90
C THR A 89 4.84 -2.94 21.65
N VAL A 90 5.49 -2.83 20.49
CA VAL A 90 4.91 -3.22 19.20
C VAL A 90 5.72 -4.25 18.44
N GLU A 91 6.98 -4.48 18.79
CA GLU A 91 7.89 -5.35 18.02
C GLU A 91 7.37 -6.78 17.91
N GLU A 92 6.88 -7.36 19.00
CA GLU A 92 6.35 -8.73 18.98
C GLU A 92 5.09 -8.84 18.12
N SER A 93 4.11 -7.96 18.30
CA SER A 93 2.83 -8.04 17.58
C SER A 93 2.97 -7.67 16.11
N HIS A 94 3.77 -6.65 15.77
CA HIS A 94 4.01 -6.29 14.38
C HIS A 94 4.88 -7.35 13.69
N GLY A 95 5.90 -7.86 14.38
CA GLY A 95 6.71 -8.96 13.90
C GLY A 95 5.88 -10.21 13.60
N ALA A 96 4.97 -10.60 14.49
CA ALA A 96 4.06 -11.72 14.27
C ALA A 96 3.19 -11.49 13.03
N ILE A 97 2.51 -10.34 12.92
CA ILE A 97 1.68 -10.05 11.74
C ILE A 97 2.49 -10.10 10.43
N LEU A 98 3.67 -9.47 10.40
CA LEU A 98 4.49 -9.40 9.19
C LEU A 98 4.99 -10.80 8.77
N ASN A 99 5.48 -11.60 9.73
CA ASN A 99 6.05 -12.92 9.43
C ASN A 99 4.96 -13.98 9.20
N ASP A 100 3.96 -14.09 10.08
CA ASP A 100 2.96 -15.16 10.06
C ASP A 100 2.04 -15.04 8.84
N PHE A 101 1.74 -13.82 8.40
CA PHE A 101 0.96 -13.56 7.20
C PHE A 101 1.81 -13.36 5.93
N LYS A 102 3.12 -13.59 6.03
CA LYS A 102 4.07 -13.60 4.91
C LYS A 102 4.07 -12.30 4.12
N PHE A 103 4.13 -11.17 4.83
CA PHE A 103 4.39 -9.89 4.18
C PHE A 103 5.81 -9.91 3.58
N PRO A 104 6.00 -9.39 2.35
CA PRO A 104 7.34 -9.28 1.75
C PRO A 104 8.27 -8.45 2.62
N ASP A 105 9.57 -8.76 2.64
CA ASP A 105 10.59 -8.04 3.41
C ASP A 105 10.20 -7.68 4.84
N ALA A 106 9.58 -8.61 5.58
CA ALA A 106 9.17 -8.41 6.97
C ALA A 106 10.32 -7.89 7.89
N HIS A 107 11.57 -8.14 7.52
CA HIS A 107 12.78 -7.66 8.21
C HIS A 107 13.02 -6.14 8.06
N ASN A 108 12.45 -5.50 7.03
CA ASN A 108 12.53 -4.06 6.77
C ASN A 108 11.52 -3.26 7.62
N TYR A 109 11.36 -3.67 8.89
CA TYR A 109 10.47 -3.07 9.86
C TYR A 109 11.18 -1.98 10.68
N ARG A 110 10.57 -0.80 10.77
CA ARG A 110 11.15 0.42 11.35
C ARG A 110 10.20 1.04 12.38
N PRO A 111 10.19 0.55 13.64
CA PRO A 111 9.51 1.18 14.76
C PRO A 111 10.33 2.32 15.38
N ARG A 112 9.69 3.15 16.21
CA ARG A 112 10.38 4.20 16.98
C ARG A 112 11.25 3.63 18.10
N ASN A 113 12.47 4.12 18.21
CA ASN A 113 13.29 3.91 19.40
C ASN A 113 12.98 4.93 20.51
N LEU A 114 13.53 4.71 21.72
CA LEU A 114 13.28 5.57 22.88
C LEU A 114 13.67 7.04 22.64
N LYS A 115 14.80 7.29 21.97
CA LYS A 115 15.27 8.65 21.66
C LYS A 115 14.28 9.39 20.78
N GLU A 116 13.73 8.73 19.76
CA GLU A 116 12.73 9.30 18.85
C GLU A 116 11.40 9.60 19.56
N VAL A 117 10.97 8.73 20.48
CA VAL A 117 9.78 8.96 21.31
C VAL A 117 9.97 10.20 22.20
N LEU A 118 11.12 10.32 22.88
CA LEU A 118 11.40 11.42 23.81
C LEU A 118 11.59 12.76 23.10
N THR A 119 12.25 12.75 21.95
CA THR A 119 12.57 13.98 21.19
C THR A 119 11.40 14.49 20.35
N LYS A 120 10.31 13.71 20.23
CA LYS A 120 9.15 14.05 19.37
C LYS A 120 9.53 14.38 17.93
N VAL A 121 10.66 13.86 17.46
CA VAL A 121 11.12 14.00 16.08
C VAL A 121 10.11 13.31 15.16
N SER A 122 9.92 13.84 13.95
CA SER A 122 9.04 13.24 12.94
C SER A 122 9.67 11.96 12.37
N HIS A 123 9.57 10.87 13.14
CA HIS A 123 10.16 9.57 12.81
C HIS A 123 9.72 9.09 11.42
N LYS A 124 8.41 9.11 11.15
CA LYS A 124 7.85 8.64 9.87
C LYS A 124 8.41 9.43 8.67
N GLU A 125 8.48 10.76 8.76
CA GLU A 125 9.11 11.60 7.73
C GLU A 125 10.59 11.27 7.52
N ASN A 126 11.35 11.12 8.60
CA ASN A 126 12.77 10.78 8.54
C ASN A 126 13.02 9.39 7.93
N GLN A 127 12.20 8.40 8.30
CA GLN A 127 12.32 7.05 7.74
C GLN A 127 11.97 7.05 6.26
N ILE A 128 10.88 7.70 5.85
CA ILE A 128 10.51 7.81 4.43
C ILE A 128 11.64 8.47 3.63
N GLN A 129 12.18 9.59 4.11
CA GLN A 129 13.29 10.27 3.44
C GLN A 129 14.54 9.38 3.34
N SER A 130 14.88 8.69 4.43
CA SER A 130 16.04 7.79 4.48
C SER A 130 15.89 6.64 3.49
N ILE A 131 14.72 5.98 3.47
CA ILE A 131 14.39 4.91 2.52
C ILE A 131 14.47 5.44 1.09
N VAL A 132 13.85 6.57 0.77
CA VAL A 132 13.86 7.10 -0.60
C VAL A 132 15.27 7.46 -1.07
N ASN A 133 16.11 7.98 -0.18
CA ASN A 133 17.50 8.29 -0.49
C ASN A 133 18.37 7.03 -0.66
N GLN A 134 18.06 5.96 0.09
CA GLN A 134 18.77 4.69 0.01
C GLN A 134 18.35 3.91 -1.24
N GLU A 135 17.04 3.77 -1.44
CA GLU A 135 16.48 2.89 -2.44
C GLU A 135 16.37 3.53 -3.82
N GLN A 136 16.26 4.85 -3.88
CA GLN A 136 16.19 5.63 -5.11
C GLN A 136 15.08 5.16 -6.09
N PRO A 137 13.82 5.02 -5.66
CA PRO A 137 12.74 4.43 -6.46
C PRO A 137 12.38 5.20 -7.73
N ASP A 138 11.98 4.46 -8.77
CA ASP A 138 11.25 5.02 -9.92
C ASP A 138 9.74 5.14 -9.63
N VAL A 139 9.23 4.23 -8.79
CA VAL A 139 7.85 4.24 -8.30
C VAL A 139 7.87 4.14 -6.78
N LEU A 140 7.30 5.14 -6.11
CA LEU A 140 7.10 5.14 -4.67
C LEU A 140 5.61 4.95 -4.36
N ILE A 141 5.31 3.93 -3.58
CA ILE A 141 3.97 3.64 -3.08
C ILE A 141 3.96 3.90 -1.57
N LEU A 142 3.11 4.82 -1.12
CA LEU A 142 2.88 5.11 0.30
C LEU A 142 1.51 4.57 0.68
N VAL A 143 1.44 3.72 1.71
CA VAL A 143 0.18 3.14 2.19
C VAL A 143 0.03 3.42 3.68
N GLY A 144 -1.06 4.04 4.09
CA GLY A 144 -1.32 4.36 5.49
C GLY A 144 -2.80 4.47 5.76
N ASP A 145 -3.19 5.03 6.91
CA ASP A 145 -4.58 5.10 7.35
C ASP A 145 -5.03 6.54 7.64
N ASN A 146 -6.34 6.76 7.81
CA ASN A 146 -6.89 8.08 8.18
C ASN A 146 -7.05 8.30 9.71
N GLY A 147 -6.59 7.33 10.50
CA GLY A 147 -6.52 7.30 11.95
C GLY A 147 -5.24 7.86 12.56
N GLU A 148 -4.22 8.18 11.76
CA GLU A 148 -3.05 8.94 12.20
C GLU A 148 -2.82 10.22 11.38
N LYS A 149 -1.55 10.64 11.27
CA LYS A 149 -1.13 11.83 10.53
C LYS A 149 -0.76 11.51 9.08
N ASP A 150 -0.96 10.27 8.64
CA ASP A 150 -0.49 9.75 7.36
C ASP A 150 -0.99 10.55 6.16
N PRO A 151 -2.27 10.99 6.08
CA PRO A 151 -2.73 11.83 4.98
C PRO A 151 -1.88 13.10 4.84
N LYS A 152 -1.60 13.77 5.96
CA LYS A 152 -0.77 14.99 5.93
C LYS A 152 0.70 14.67 5.68
N THR A 153 1.27 13.72 6.42
CA THR A 153 2.69 13.37 6.35
C THR A 153 3.07 12.89 4.95
N TYR A 154 2.28 12.00 4.34
CA TYR A 154 2.58 11.50 3.00
C TYR A 154 2.45 12.55 1.92
N HIS A 155 1.47 13.45 2.03
CA HIS A 155 1.32 14.56 1.08
C HIS A 155 2.53 15.50 1.08
N GLU A 156 2.99 15.91 2.26
CA GLU A 156 4.17 16.77 2.37
C GLU A 156 5.46 16.04 1.93
N MET A 157 5.59 14.76 2.28
CA MET A 157 6.73 13.95 1.82
C MET A 157 6.73 13.75 0.30
N ALA A 158 5.58 13.46 -0.31
CA ALA A 158 5.47 13.30 -1.76
C ALA A 158 5.89 14.57 -2.50
N LYS A 159 5.48 15.76 -2.03
CA LYS A 159 5.95 17.05 -2.59
C LYS A 159 7.45 17.23 -2.45
N LYS A 160 7.97 16.96 -1.25
CA LYS A 160 9.40 17.11 -0.94
C LYS A 160 10.26 16.20 -1.83
N ILE A 161 9.85 14.94 -1.97
CA ILE A 161 10.55 13.92 -2.78
C ILE A 161 10.49 14.28 -4.27
N LYS A 162 9.33 14.67 -4.80
CA LYS A 162 9.21 15.12 -6.20
C LYS A 162 10.18 16.26 -6.49
N LYS A 163 10.18 17.29 -5.64
CA LYS A 163 11.09 18.44 -5.79
C LYS A 163 12.56 18.02 -5.72
N GLN A 164 12.91 17.08 -4.84
CA GLN A 164 14.26 16.53 -4.77
C GLN A 164 14.64 15.86 -6.09
N TYR A 165 13.81 14.95 -6.60
CA TYR A 165 14.09 14.22 -7.84
C TYR A 165 14.17 15.15 -9.05
N GLU A 166 13.27 16.12 -9.14
CA GLU A 166 13.30 17.16 -10.17
C GLU A 166 14.62 17.94 -10.14
N SER A 167 15.13 18.29 -8.95
CA SER A 167 16.41 18.99 -8.80
C SER A 167 17.63 18.14 -9.20
N GLU A 168 17.48 16.81 -9.14
CA GLU A 168 18.47 15.83 -9.58
C GLU A 168 18.31 15.45 -11.07
N GLY A 169 17.35 16.05 -11.79
CA GLY A 169 17.06 15.72 -13.19
C GLY A 169 16.40 14.35 -13.38
N ARG A 170 15.72 13.84 -12.35
CA ARG A 170 15.05 12.53 -12.31
C ARG A 170 13.55 12.70 -12.13
N GLU A 171 12.81 11.65 -12.50
CA GLU A 171 11.37 11.56 -12.27
C GLU A 171 11.08 10.42 -11.30
N VAL A 172 10.07 10.59 -10.44
CA VAL A 172 9.53 9.52 -9.60
C VAL A 172 8.01 9.57 -9.63
N LYS A 173 7.40 8.42 -9.89
CA LYS A 173 5.94 8.26 -9.79
C LYS A 173 5.59 7.97 -8.34
N ILE A 174 4.77 8.82 -7.73
CA ILE A 174 4.35 8.64 -6.34
C ILE A 174 2.85 8.38 -6.28
N TYR A 175 2.49 7.25 -5.67
CA TYR A 175 1.11 6.88 -5.37
C TYR A 175 0.91 6.85 -3.87
N THR A 176 -0.12 7.54 -3.36
CA THR A 176 -0.45 7.55 -1.94
C THR A 176 -1.83 6.95 -1.74
N TYR A 177 -1.90 5.83 -1.03
CA TYR A 177 -3.13 5.12 -0.72
C TYR A 177 -3.45 5.28 0.77
N ILE A 178 -4.67 5.73 1.07
CA ILE A 178 -5.12 5.93 2.46
C ILE A 178 -6.29 4.98 2.74
N HIS A 179 -6.07 4.11 3.72
CA HIS A 179 -7.05 3.20 4.24
C HIS A 179 -8.10 3.96 5.07
N ILE A 180 -9.35 3.90 4.64
CA ILE A 180 -10.47 4.58 5.30
C ILE A 180 -11.06 3.66 6.37
N VAL A 181 -10.44 3.69 7.55
CA VAL A 181 -10.87 2.91 8.72
C VAL A 181 -11.78 3.72 9.64
N TYR A 182 -11.68 5.05 9.58
CA TYR A 182 -12.46 5.98 10.42
C TYR A 182 -13.33 6.91 9.56
N GLU A 183 -14.43 7.44 10.12
CA GLU A 183 -15.27 8.40 9.39
C GLU A 183 -14.48 9.70 9.09
N PRO A 184 -14.36 10.14 7.82
CA PRO A 184 -13.78 11.43 7.51
C PRO A 184 -14.53 12.57 8.23
N LYS A 185 -13.84 13.66 8.57
CA LYS A 185 -14.38 14.86 9.25
C LYS A 185 -14.83 14.69 10.71
N ASN A 186 -14.50 13.59 11.39
CA ASN A 186 -14.51 13.61 12.85
C ASN A 186 -13.34 14.48 13.35
N LYS A 187 -13.48 15.18 14.49
CA LYS A 187 -12.40 15.99 15.11
C LYS A 187 -11.09 15.25 15.29
N GLN A 188 -11.16 13.93 15.33
CA GLN A 188 -10.02 13.04 15.51
C GLN A 188 -9.38 12.66 14.16
N THR A 189 -10.12 12.56 13.05
CA THR A 189 -9.64 12.10 11.72
C THR A 189 -9.11 13.23 10.85
N LEU A 190 -8.14 12.89 10.00
CA LEU A 190 -7.68 13.80 8.96
C LEU A 190 -8.41 13.49 7.66
N ASP A 191 -8.84 14.55 6.98
CA ASP A 191 -9.34 14.45 5.61
C ASP A 191 -8.19 14.08 4.66
N LEU A 192 -8.56 13.48 3.54
CA LEU A 192 -7.64 13.15 2.45
C LEU A 192 -7.10 14.42 1.80
N MET A 193 -5.86 14.33 1.34
CA MET A 193 -5.25 15.37 0.51
C MET A 193 -5.62 15.14 -0.98
N PRO A 194 -5.60 16.19 -1.83
CA PRO A 194 -6.16 16.13 -3.20
C PRO A 194 -5.58 15.07 -4.15
N ASP A 195 -4.42 14.50 -3.84
CA ASP A 195 -3.69 13.51 -4.65
C ASP A 195 -3.67 12.10 -4.03
N GLN A 196 -4.46 11.89 -2.98
CA GLN A 196 -4.52 10.62 -2.24
C GLN A 196 -5.70 9.77 -2.70
N ILE A 197 -5.45 8.47 -2.81
CA ILE A 197 -6.43 7.49 -3.28
C ILE A 197 -6.99 6.76 -2.04
N PRO A 198 -8.28 6.95 -1.72
CA PRO A 198 -8.89 6.19 -0.63
C PRO A 198 -9.08 4.73 -1.04
N PHE A 199 -8.97 3.83 -0.06
CA PHE A 199 -9.45 2.45 -0.19
C PHE A 199 -10.07 1.99 1.13
N SER A 200 -11.01 1.05 1.05
CA SER A 200 -11.72 0.51 2.21
C SER A 200 -11.23 -0.90 2.58
N ASN A 201 -10.66 -1.64 1.64
CA ASN A 201 -10.15 -3.00 1.85
C ASN A 201 -9.16 -3.39 0.72
N ALA A 202 -8.56 -4.57 0.86
CA ALA A 202 -7.57 -5.10 -0.07
C ALA A 202 -8.07 -5.27 -1.51
N ALA A 203 -9.36 -5.53 -1.75
CA ALA A 203 -9.89 -5.68 -3.10
C ALA A 203 -9.90 -4.34 -3.85
N GLU A 204 -10.31 -3.26 -3.21
CA GLU A 204 -10.28 -1.91 -3.80
C GLU A 204 -8.84 -1.49 -4.12
N LEU A 205 -7.92 -1.70 -3.17
CA LEU A 205 -6.50 -1.42 -3.40
C LEU A 205 -5.93 -2.25 -4.57
N ALA A 206 -6.32 -3.52 -4.69
CA ALA A 206 -5.89 -4.37 -5.80
C ALA A 206 -6.38 -3.86 -7.16
N VAL A 207 -7.62 -3.35 -7.26
CA VAL A 207 -8.13 -2.73 -8.49
C VAL A 207 -7.29 -1.53 -8.87
N GLU A 208 -7.07 -0.59 -7.94
CA GLU A 208 -6.30 0.63 -8.21
C GLU A 208 -4.86 0.34 -8.67
N LEU A 209 -4.22 -0.65 -8.03
CA LEU A 209 -2.88 -1.10 -8.41
C LEU A 209 -2.87 -1.78 -9.78
N ALA A 210 -3.89 -2.57 -10.12
CA ALA A 210 -3.97 -3.23 -11.42
C ALA A 210 -4.20 -2.24 -12.56
N GLU A 211 -5.06 -1.23 -12.36
CA GLU A 211 -5.32 -0.16 -13.34
C GLU A 211 -4.06 0.67 -13.64
N ARG A 212 -3.15 0.78 -12.66
CA ARG A 212 -1.84 1.44 -12.83
C ARG A 212 -0.75 0.51 -13.35
N GLY A 213 -1.07 -0.75 -13.61
CA GLY A 213 -0.09 -1.76 -14.00
C GLY A 213 0.95 -2.05 -12.91
N LEU A 214 0.63 -1.85 -11.63
CA LEU A 214 1.50 -2.15 -10.49
C LEU A 214 1.33 -3.59 -9.98
N ILE A 215 0.22 -4.25 -10.31
CA ILE A 215 0.03 -5.69 -10.18
C ILE A 215 -0.56 -6.27 -11.47
N LYS A 216 -0.48 -7.60 -11.66
CA LYS A 216 -1.17 -8.27 -12.78
C LYS A 216 -2.67 -8.28 -12.54
N GLY A 217 -3.47 -8.07 -13.59
CA GLY A 217 -4.94 -8.15 -13.50
C GLY A 217 -5.43 -9.50 -12.94
N THR A 218 -4.77 -10.61 -13.29
CA THR A 218 -5.07 -11.94 -12.73
C THR A 218 -4.82 -12.04 -11.23
N SER A 219 -3.80 -11.37 -10.70
CA SER A 219 -3.57 -11.29 -9.25
C SER A 219 -4.67 -10.47 -8.56
N ALA A 220 -5.10 -9.36 -9.18
CA ALA A 220 -6.20 -8.56 -8.67
C ALA A 220 -7.50 -9.36 -8.56
N ILE A 221 -7.85 -10.14 -9.59
CA ILE A 221 -9.04 -11.03 -9.58
C ILE A 221 -8.99 -12.02 -8.43
N LYS A 222 -7.83 -12.65 -8.18
CA LYS A 222 -7.66 -13.60 -7.08
C LYS A 222 -7.90 -12.93 -5.72
N ILE A 223 -7.32 -11.75 -5.51
CA ILE A 223 -7.49 -10.98 -4.26
C ILE A 223 -8.96 -10.60 -4.07
N ILE A 224 -9.59 -10.08 -5.13
CA ILE A 224 -11.00 -9.73 -5.18
C ILE A 224 -11.89 -10.92 -4.77
N ASN A 225 -11.66 -12.10 -5.35
CA ASN A 225 -12.47 -13.28 -5.06
C ASN A 225 -12.27 -13.75 -3.63
N ALA A 226 -11.03 -13.75 -3.13
CA ALA A 226 -10.74 -14.07 -1.74
C ALA A 226 -11.46 -13.12 -0.77
N VAL A 227 -11.44 -11.81 -1.03
CA VAL A 227 -12.14 -10.81 -0.20
C VAL A 227 -13.66 -11.02 -0.24
N LYS A 228 -14.24 -11.31 -1.41
CA LYS A 228 -15.67 -11.63 -1.53
C LYS A 228 -16.07 -12.87 -0.75
N GLU A 229 -15.32 -13.95 -0.90
CA GLU A 229 -15.57 -15.22 -0.19
C GLU A 229 -15.50 -15.00 1.31
N LYS A 230 -14.49 -14.25 1.79
CA LYS A 230 -14.37 -13.86 3.19
C LYS A 230 -15.58 -13.05 3.66
N LEU A 231 -16.00 -12.03 2.92
CA LEU A 231 -17.18 -11.21 3.25
C LEU A 231 -18.49 -12.01 3.31
N ALA A 232 -18.62 -13.07 2.51
CA ALA A 232 -19.82 -13.91 2.50
C ALA A 232 -19.99 -14.71 3.80
N ILE A 233 -18.88 -15.05 4.47
CA ILE A 233 -18.87 -15.86 5.70
C ILE A 233 -18.53 -15.05 6.95
N GLU A 234 -18.01 -13.82 6.81
CA GLU A 234 -17.63 -12.96 7.94
C GLU A 234 -18.89 -12.46 8.69
N PRO A 235 -19.04 -12.79 9.99
CA PRO A 235 -20.16 -12.29 10.78
C PRO A 235 -20.15 -10.77 10.86
N ALA A 236 -21.33 -10.15 10.81
CA ALA A 236 -21.47 -8.69 10.83
C ALA A 236 -20.89 -8.02 12.09
N ASN A 237 -20.71 -8.76 13.18
CA ASN A 237 -20.16 -8.32 14.46
C ASN A 237 -18.79 -8.95 14.77
N SER A 238 -18.07 -9.43 13.75
CA SER A 238 -16.76 -10.05 13.96
C SER A 238 -15.73 -9.05 14.47
N VAL A 239 -14.97 -9.47 15.47
CA VAL A 239 -13.94 -8.67 16.15
C VAL A 239 -12.61 -9.45 16.28
N TYR A 240 -12.52 -10.68 15.76
CA TYR A 240 -11.34 -11.54 15.90
C TYR A 240 -10.81 -12.03 14.55
N GLY A 241 -9.48 -12.16 14.48
CA GLY A 241 -8.76 -12.74 13.35
C GLY A 241 -8.61 -11.79 12.17
N PRO A 242 -8.27 -12.32 10.98
CA PRO A 242 -8.26 -11.53 9.75
C PRO A 242 -9.68 -11.06 9.43
N LEU A 243 -9.88 -9.75 9.29
CA LEU A 243 -11.18 -9.15 9.00
C LEU A 243 -11.13 -8.28 7.76
N VAL A 244 -12.18 -8.31 6.95
CA VAL A 244 -12.33 -7.36 5.83
C VAL A 244 -12.83 -6.03 6.37
N ASN A 245 -13.88 -6.06 7.21
CA ASN A 245 -14.48 -4.85 7.77
C ASN A 245 -14.69 -5.01 9.30
N PRO A 246 -13.69 -4.76 10.15
CA PRO A 246 -13.83 -4.86 11.60
C PRO A 246 -15.00 -4.03 12.14
N TYR A 247 -16.06 -4.70 12.61
CA TYR A 247 -17.36 -4.09 12.96
C TYR A 247 -17.26 -2.86 13.88
N PHE A 248 -16.38 -2.92 14.88
CA PHE A 248 -16.21 -1.87 15.87
C PHE A 248 -15.69 -0.55 15.28
N LYS A 249 -14.92 -0.61 14.19
CA LYS A 249 -14.48 0.58 13.44
C LYS A 249 -15.61 1.22 12.64
N TYR A 250 -16.58 0.42 12.17
CA TYR A 250 -17.69 0.86 11.31
C TYR A 250 -19.04 0.98 12.04
N ARG A 251 -19.05 0.90 13.37
CA ARG A 251 -20.26 0.87 14.22
C ARG A 251 -21.07 2.17 14.20
N LYS A 252 -20.41 3.32 14.00
CA LYS A 252 -21.07 4.63 13.85
C LYS A 252 -21.12 4.95 12.35
N LYS A 253 -22.34 5.03 11.80
CA LYS A 253 -22.80 5.56 10.48
C LYS A 253 -21.99 5.40 9.18
N THR A 254 -20.74 4.96 9.17
CA THR A 254 -19.97 4.60 7.96
C THR A 254 -20.44 3.31 7.29
N SER A 255 -21.16 2.45 8.00
CA SER A 255 -21.59 1.12 7.52
C SER A 255 -22.48 1.14 6.27
N TYR A 256 -23.24 2.21 6.02
CA TYR A 256 -24.06 2.34 4.81
C TYR A 256 -23.28 2.83 3.59
N TYR A 257 -22.23 3.63 3.79
CA TYR A 257 -21.40 4.13 2.70
C TYR A 257 -20.47 3.03 2.16
N HIS A 258 -19.83 2.23 3.02
CA HIS A 258 -18.80 1.28 2.58
C HIS A 258 -19.33 -0.04 2.00
N ARG A 259 -20.32 -0.71 2.60
CA ARG A 259 -20.81 -1.99 2.03
C ARG A 259 -21.45 -1.79 0.65
N SER A 260 -22.14 -0.67 0.46
CA SER A 260 -22.82 -0.34 -0.79
C SER A 260 -21.90 0.30 -1.83
N GLN A 261 -20.87 1.06 -1.45
CA GLN A 261 -19.88 1.57 -2.41
C GLN A 261 -18.84 0.53 -2.79
N CYS A 262 -18.35 -0.31 -1.87
CA CYS A 262 -17.49 -1.44 -2.23
C CYS A 262 -18.19 -2.33 -3.27
N LEU A 263 -19.44 -2.75 -3.02
CA LEU A 263 -20.18 -3.59 -3.97
C LEU A 263 -20.59 -2.85 -5.25
N ARG A 264 -20.89 -1.54 -5.19
CA ARG A 264 -21.21 -0.75 -6.38
C ARG A 264 -19.98 -0.47 -7.24
N ASN A 265 -18.90 0.03 -6.66
CA ASN A 265 -17.62 0.23 -7.36
C ASN A 265 -17.07 -1.10 -7.87
N TYR A 266 -17.27 -2.18 -7.12
CA TYR A 266 -16.96 -3.53 -7.57
C TYR A 266 -17.77 -3.93 -8.82
N ASN A 267 -19.11 -3.80 -8.78
CA ASN A 267 -19.96 -4.18 -9.91
C ASN A 267 -19.93 -3.20 -11.10
N GLN A 268 -19.47 -1.96 -10.88
CA GLN A 268 -19.38 -0.90 -11.89
C GLN A 268 -17.95 -0.61 -12.37
N SER A 269 -16.94 -1.28 -11.80
CA SER A 269 -15.56 -1.12 -12.24
C SER A 269 -15.47 -1.53 -13.72
N PRO A 270 -14.89 -0.68 -14.60
CA PRO A 270 -14.64 -1.00 -16.00
C PRO A 270 -13.92 -2.36 -16.17
N PHE A 271 -13.12 -2.73 -15.17
CA PHE A 271 -12.42 -4.00 -15.10
C PHE A 271 -13.36 -5.20 -14.91
N VAL A 272 -14.41 -5.09 -14.10
CA VAL A 272 -15.40 -6.17 -13.91
C VAL A 272 -16.27 -6.36 -15.17
N SER A 273 -16.60 -5.28 -15.88
CA SER A 273 -17.22 -5.39 -17.21
C SER A 273 -16.30 -6.04 -18.25
N LEU A 274 -14.99 -5.77 -18.21
CA LEU A 274 -13.99 -6.41 -19.06
C LEU A 274 -13.82 -7.90 -18.75
N LEU A 275 -13.95 -8.30 -17.48
CA LEU A 275 -13.85 -9.70 -17.07
C LEU A 275 -15.10 -10.53 -17.39
N ASN A 276 -16.28 -9.93 -17.31
CA ASN A 276 -17.50 -10.59 -17.75
C ASN A 276 -17.50 -10.85 -19.26
N GLY A 277 -16.82 -10.01 -20.05
CA GLY A 277 -16.64 -10.22 -21.50
C GLY A 277 -15.46 -11.12 -21.90
N LEU A 278 -14.66 -11.63 -20.96
CA LEU A 278 -13.57 -12.59 -21.21
C LEU A 278 -13.94 -14.04 -20.87
N ASN A 279 -15.12 -14.25 -20.28
CA ASN A 279 -15.67 -15.57 -19.95
C ASN A 279 -16.83 -15.98 -20.88
N ASP A 280 -17.16 -15.16 -21.88
CA ASP A 280 -18.05 -15.46 -23.01
C ASP A 280 -17.21 -15.67 -24.29
#